data_AF-A0A8J2T7F6-F1
#
_entry.id   AF-A0A8J2T7F6-F1
#
_cell.length_a   1.000
_cell.length_b   1.000
_cell.length_c   1.000
_cell.angle_alpha   90.00
_cell.angle_beta   90.00
_cell.angle_gamma   90.00
#
_symmetry.space_group_name_H-M   'P 1'
#
loop_
_entity.id
_entity.type
_entity.pdbx_description
1 polymer ?
#
loop_
_entity_poly.entity_id
_entity_poly.type
_entity_poly.pdbx_seq_one_letter_code
_entity_poly.pdbx_strand_id
1 'polypeptide(L)'
;MLGSFKRISRRLPTSLPRTRPVSTLPLPSANFNHLLQTISSEDRLAQQDKPAFKKYWEIVSENFPNARTLFKETDTDIFSQFVKNNRNHSSTVRAFYRREAIFNRDTLPTIQSLVGNKVYDDVLTFCIQDSISTRDIVIAADLFLLYYKLYHHEPIRHDILAEIISAIAFQHPKHDRLHLIKLLQLVKMVKSKKQQLKLDTTQTSALCDKALSLDNVPSLTKQVLLEVMSNSDNSCSIPKNTDLIAAYKLIHTDYTSRNAAGVYSTWINISNYYSSIADHDPRILYMVMRSCLNNKNYKAACKDIISRLSPNIYCNDPLILPTIIDYITKNADLSLAEDIMNNVNEHIKPNNTQNGLLSKRFLSSLLKMHLKFNDSKGVDCVLKQIHDTFGAYSQENYQAIVSHLLKTKTLDNIVKAVNIVSTIPPKQALLAYSSIINAIVEWQIASNGRFDKKSMPLIEELLVKAHKQDISHTSALWSIIASLYIKRLVHHKNFRKYKSANTDTTNLDLAKLIFLKSDKYNRICDYNPFAHSSPQNIILKLNNKNRIIILKNIALNAIKGHRKDIFLWCCAEIYHSGVTTEELLLDWHKTFNYKFRSMRPTSQKDMENELTNNGLKFLNNALK
;
A
#
# COMPACT_ATOMS: atom_id res chain seq x y z
N MET A 1 20.48 36.73 -44.21
CA MET A 1 21.76 36.44 -43.53
C MET A 1 21.43 36.11 -42.07
N LEU A 2 21.25 34.84 -41.71
CA LEU A 2 22.26 33.87 -41.22
C LEU A 2 23.00 34.31 -39.95
N GLY A 3 22.89 33.49 -38.88
CA GLY A 3 23.75 33.50 -37.67
C GLY A 3 22.96 33.43 -36.34
N SER A 4 22.41 32.28 -35.93
CA SER A 4 23.02 31.29 -35.01
C SER A 4 23.55 31.85 -33.68
N PHE A 5 22.90 31.50 -32.54
CA PHE A 5 23.56 30.80 -31.41
C PHE A 5 22.55 30.21 -30.39
N LYS A 6 22.49 28.86 -30.39
CA LYS A 6 22.28 27.87 -29.31
C LYS A 6 21.40 28.24 -28.08
N ARG A 7 20.18 27.68 -28.04
CA ARG A 7 19.50 27.31 -26.78
C ARG A 7 19.86 25.88 -26.40
N ILE A 8 20.62 25.73 -25.32
CA ILE A 8 20.84 24.45 -24.64
C ILE A 8 19.58 24.13 -23.83
N SER A 9 18.71 23.27 -24.36
CA SER A 9 17.63 22.65 -23.57
C SER A 9 18.19 21.39 -22.89
N ARG A 10 18.46 21.46 -21.58
CA ARG A 10 18.61 20.26 -20.75
C ARG A 10 17.23 19.60 -20.59
N ARG A 11 16.93 18.63 -21.45
CA ARG A 11 15.79 17.71 -21.27
C ARG A 11 16.14 16.69 -20.19
N LEU A 12 15.36 16.68 -19.10
CA LEU A 12 15.27 15.56 -18.16
C LEU A 12 14.69 14.33 -18.90
N PRO A 13 15.15 13.10 -18.60
CA PRO A 13 14.70 11.90 -19.28
C PRO A 13 13.33 11.46 -18.76
N THR A 14 12.28 11.72 -19.53
CA THR A 14 10.99 11.02 -19.42
C THR A 14 11.01 9.81 -20.34
N SER A 15 11.26 8.63 -19.79
CA SER A 15 10.95 7.37 -20.47
C SER A 15 9.83 6.64 -19.73
N LEU A 16 8.59 7.04 -20.01
CA LEU A 16 7.48 6.08 -20.04
C LEU A 16 7.78 5.10 -21.18
N PRO A 17 7.56 3.78 -21.02
CA PRO A 17 7.65 2.87 -22.15
C PRO A 17 6.52 3.24 -23.12
N ARG A 18 6.88 3.90 -24.23
CA ARG A 18 6.02 3.98 -25.40
C ARG A 18 5.59 2.55 -25.72
N THR A 19 4.29 2.32 -25.77
CA THR A 19 3.70 1.26 -26.58
C THR A 19 4.34 1.36 -27.95
N ARG A 20 5.28 0.46 -28.24
CA ARG A 20 5.86 0.35 -29.57
C ARG A 20 4.72 -0.08 -30.50
N PRO A 21 4.55 0.56 -31.66
CA PRO A 21 3.78 -0.07 -32.72
C PRO A 21 4.37 -1.46 -32.97
N VAL A 22 3.48 -2.45 -33.09
CA VAL A 22 3.79 -3.84 -33.40
C VAL A 22 4.75 -3.87 -34.58
N SER A 23 6.02 -4.19 -34.33
CA SER A 23 6.97 -4.47 -35.41
C SER A 23 6.90 -5.96 -35.70
N THR A 24 6.19 -6.32 -36.75
CA THR A 24 6.27 -7.63 -37.42
C THR A 24 7.60 -7.80 -38.19
N LEU A 25 8.69 -7.20 -37.68
CA LEU A 25 9.97 -7.23 -38.36
C LEU A 25 10.68 -8.55 -38.02
N PRO A 26 11.03 -9.38 -39.01
CA PRO A 26 11.83 -10.57 -38.79
C PRO A 26 13.17 -10.20 -38.13
N LEU A 27 13.76 -11.15 -37.40
CA LEU A 27 15.10 -10.99 -36.85
C LEU A 27 16.05 -10.57 -37.99
N PRO A 28 16.84 -9.48 -37.85
CA PRO A 28 17.78 -9.12 -38.91
C PRO A 28 18.64 -10.33 -39.21
N SER A 29 18.76 -10.73 -40.48
CA SER A 29 19.51 -11.92 -40.91
C SER A 29 20.91 -11.99 -40.30
N ALA A 30 21.56 -10.83 -40.13
CA ALA A 30 22.83 -10.67 -39.44
C ALA A 30 22.84 -11.21 -38.00
N ASN A 31 21.79 -10.96 -37.20
CA ASN A 31 21.71 -11.47 -35.82
C ASN A 31 21.45 -12.99 -35.78
N PHE A 32 20.70 -13.53 -36.73
CA PHE A 32 20.43 -14.98 -36.81
C PHE A 32 21.71 -15.73 -37.22
N ASN A 33 22.42 -15.21 -38.22
CA ASN A 33 23.70 -15.75 -38.68
C ASN A 33 24.79 -15.65 -37.60
N HIS A 34 24.82 -14.56 -36.82
CA HIS A 34 25.72 -14.42 -35.67
C HIS A 34 25.48 -15.52 -34.63
N LEU A 35 24.23 -15.83 -34.31
CA LEU A 35 23.87 -16.89 -33.38
C LEU A 35 24.26 -18.28 -33.91
N LEU A 36 24.08 -18.54 -35.20
CA LEU A 36 24.55 -19.78 -35.84
C LEU A 36 26.06 -19.92 -35.70
N GLN A 37 26.83 -18.85 -35.99
CA GLN A 37 28.29 -18.85 -35.81
C GLN A 37 28.69 -19.06 -34.34
N THR A 38 27.95 -18.48 -33.40
CA THR A 38 28.20 -18.70 -31.96
C THR A 38 27.94 -20.15 -31.56
N ILE A 39 26.92 -20.80 -32.10
CA ILE A 39 26.61 -22.22 -31.82
C ILE A 39 27.65 -23.14 -32.46
N SER A 40 28.16 -22.78 -33.64
CA SER A 40 29.23 -23.52 -34.33
C SER A 40 30.62 -23.32 -33.72
N SER A 41 30.80 -22.37 -32.81
CA SER A 41 32.07 -22.17 -32.11
C SER A 41 32.25 -23.21 -30.99
N GLU A 42 33.48 -23.71 -30.84
CA GLU A 42 33.85 -24.58 -29.72
C GLU A 42 34.04 -23.81 -28.39
N ASP A 43 34.07 -22.48 -28.46
CA ASP A 43 34.32 -21.62 -27.30
C ASP A 43 33.15 -21.60 -26.30
N ARG A 44 33.48 -21.20 -25.06
CA ARG A 44 32.45 -20.90 -24.05
C ARG A 44 31.63 -19.69 -24.48
N LEU A 45 30.31 -19.75 -24.24
CA LEU A 45 29.40 -18.66 -24.57
C LEU A 45 29.82 -17.35 -23.87
N ALA A 46 30.24 -16.36 -24.65
CA ALA A 46 30.66 -15.08 -24.13
C ALA A 46 29.47 -14.28 -23.58
N GLN A 47 29.73 -13.44 -22.57
CA GLN A 47 28.70 -12.64 -21.90
C GLN A 47 28.02 -11.65 -22.87
N GLN A 48 28.76 -11.18 -23.88
CA GLN A 48 28.29 -10.25 -24.90
C GLN A 48 27.24 -10.84 -25.85
N ASP A 49 27.21 -12.16 -26.01
CA ASP A 49 26.30 -12.84 -26.93
C ASP A 49 24.96 -13.22 -26.28
N LYS A 50 24.90 -13.25 -24.93
CA LYS A 50 23.68 -13.59 -24.18
C LYS A 50 22.47 -12.70 -24.52
N PRO A 51 22.59 -11.37 -24.73
CA PRO A 51 21.48 -10.53 -25.19
C PRO A 51 20.92 -10.93 -26.56
N ALA A 52 21.76 -11.47 -27.46
CA ALA A 52 21.32 -11.91 -28.79
C ALA A 52 20.39 -13.13 -28.70
N PHE A 53 20.73 -14.12 -27.85
CA PHE A 53 19.86 -15.26 -27.54
C PHE A 53 18.50 -14.83 -26.98
N LYS A 54 18.48 -13.84 -26.07
CA LYS A 54 17.23 -13.32 -25.52
C LYS A 54 16.34 -12.70 -26.60
N LYS A 55 16.92 -11.84 -27.46
CA LYS A 55 16.19 -11.21 -28.57
C LYS A 55 15.66 -12.25 -29.56
N TYR A 56 16.42 -13.31 -29.80
CA TYR A 56 15.99 -14.46 -30.58
C TYR A 56 14.74 -15.14 -30.00
N TRP A 57 14.73 -15.48 -28.72
CA TRP A 57 13.57 -16.13 -28.10
C TRP A 57 12.30 -15.28 -28.14
N GLU A 58 12.43 -13.96 -27.96
CA GLU A 58 11.30 -13.02 -28.05
C GLU A 58 10.66 -13.08 -29.45
N ILE A 59 11.48 -13.01 -30.50
CA ILE A 59 11.03 -13.02 -31.89
C ILE A 59 10.45 -14.37 -32.30
N VAL A 60 11.06 -15.49 -31.89
CA VAL A 60 10.51 -16.83 -32.17
C VAL A 60 9.16 -17.01 -31.49
N SER A 61 9.03 -16.56 -30.25
CA SER A 61 7.76 -16.67 -29.51
C SER A 61 6.66 -15.80 -30.11
N GLU A 62 6.99 -14.68 -30.76
CA GLU A 62 6.01 -13.80 -31.43
C GLU A 62 5.54 -14.36 -32.78
N ASN A 63 6.39 -15.13 -33.48
CA ASN A 63 6.10 -15.67 -34.81
C ASN A 63 5.67 -17.15 -34.80
N PHE A 64 5.47 -17.75 -33.62
CA PHE A 64 5.05 -19.15 -33.48
C PHE A 64 3.63 -19.37 -34.06
N PRO A 65 3.35 -20.50 -34.74
CA PRO A 65 4.20 -21.68 -34.97
C PRO A 65 5.14 -21.58 -36.18
N ASN A 66 5.04 -20.53 -36.99
CA ASN A 66 5.75 -20.40 -38.26
C ASN A 66 7.19 -19.84 -38.12
N ALA A 67 7.70 -19.76 -36.90
CA ALA A 67 8.99 -19.19 -36.62
C ALA A 67 10.14 -20.10 -37.07
N ARG A 68 11.19 -19.50 -37.64
CA ARG A 68 12.45 -20.18 -37.93
C ARG A 68 13.22 -20.40 -36.63
N THR A 69 13.50 -21.66 -36.29
CA THR A 69 14.17 -22.06 -35.04
C THR A 69 15.63 -22.45 -35.30
N LEU A 70 16.52 -22.08 -34.39
CA LEU A 70 17.96 -22.39 -34.51
C LEU A 70 18.22 -23.89 -34.45
N PHE A 71 17.41 -24.67 -33.73
CA PHE A 71 17.56 -26.13 -33.69
C PHE A 71 17.37 -26.78 -35.07
N LYS A 72 16.41 -26.32 -35.88
CA LYS A 72 16.15 -26.87 -37.23
C LYS A 72 17.18 -26.44 -38.27
N GLU A 73 17.92 -25.37 -38.00
CA GLU A 73 18.89 -24.75 -38.91
C GLU A 73 20.34 -25.10 -38.58
N THR A 74 20.56 -25.80 -37.47
CA THR A 74 21.89 -26.24 -37.03
C THR A 74 21.96 -27.75 -37.13
N ASP A 75 23.10 -28.29 -37.52
CA ASP A 75 23.35 -29.72 -37.43
C ASP A 75 23.21 -30.22 -35.98
N THR A 76 22.63 -31.41 -35.82
CA THR A 76 22.30 -31.96 -34.51
C THR A 76 23.56 -32.20 -33.67
N ASP A 77 24.67 -32.62 -34.28
CA ASP A 77 25.92 -32.89 -33.58
C ASP A 77 26.58 -31.58 -33.11
N ILE A 78 26.55 -30.55 -33.96
CA ILE A 78 27.04 -29.20 -33.61
C ILE A 78 26.24 -28.62 -32.44
N PHE A 79 24.91 -28.70 -32.51
CA PHE A 79 24.03 -28.25 -31.42
C PHE A 79 24.31 -29.01 -30.12
N SER A 80 24.48 -30.32 -30.22
CA SER A 80 24.76 -31.21 -29.09
C SER A 80 26.09 -30.87 -28.40
N GLN A 81 27.14 -30.63 -29.19
CA GLN A 81 28.45 -30.26 -28.70
C GLN A 81 28.42 -28.90 -27.99
N PHE A 82 27.74 -27.90 -28.59
CA PHE A 82 27.57 -26.59 -27.98
C PHE A 82 26.88 -26.66 -26.61
N VAL A 83 25.79 -27.44 -26.49
CA VAL A 83 25.07 -27.64 -25.23
C VAL A 83 25.95 -28.35 -24.20
N LYS A 84 26.64 -29.44 -24.56
CA LYS A 84 27.54 -30.18 -23.66
C LYS A 84 28.66 -29.29 -23.10
N ASN A 85 29.26 -28.46 -23.93
CA ASN A 85 30.36 -27.57 -23.52
C ASN A 85 29.92 -26.47 -22.55
N ASN A 86 28.66 -26.00 -22.67
CA ASN A 86 28.22 -24.79 -21.99
C ASN A 86 27.17 -24.98 -20.88
N ARG A 87 26.42 -26.10 -20.85
CA ARG A 87 25.27 -26.30 -19.95
C ARG A 87 25.61 -26.13 -18.46
N ASN A 88 26.80 -26.55 -18.03
CA ASN A 88 27.22 -26.46 -16.63
C ASN A 88 27.52 -25.02 -16.19
N HIS A 89 27.89 -24.14 -17.13
CA HIS A 89 28.43 -22.81 -16.84
C HIS A 89 27.48 -21.66 -17.23
N SER A 90 26.44 -21.93 -18.03
CA SER A 90 25.56 -20.89 -18.57
C SER A 90 24.08 -21.25 -18.44
N SER A 91 23.37 -20.50 -17.59
CA SER A 91 21.91 -20.56 -17.51
C SER A 91 21.23 -20.12 -18.82
N THR A 92 21.89 -19.31 -19.65
CA THR A 92 21.40 -18.94 -20.99
C THR A 92 21.35 -20.13 -21.92
N VAL A 93 22.38 -20.99 -21.91
CA VAL A 93 22.39 -22.22 -22.73
C VAL A 93 21.37 -23.22 -22.20
N ARG A 94 21.22 -23.32 -20.86
CA ARG A 94 20.16 -24.15 -20.27
C ARG A 94 18.76 -23.68 -20.66
N ALA A 95 18.50 -22.37 -20.63
CA ALA A 95 17.26 -21.82 -21.14
C ALA A 95 17.08 -22.02 -22.65
N PHE A 96 18.17 -22.01 -23.43
CA PHE A 96 18.12 -22.16 -24.89
C PHE A 96 17.56 -23.52 -25.30
N TYR A 97 18.19 -24.63 -24.91
CA TYR A 97 17.73 -25.95 -25.36
C TYR A 97 16.33 -26.28 -24.83
N ARG A 98 15.96 -25.81 -23.62
CA ARG A 98 14.61 -25.99 -23.07
C ARG A 98 13.57 -25.24 -23.90
N ARG A 99 13.88 -24.02 -24.36
CA ARG A 99 12.99 -23.26 -25.25
C ARG A 99 12.89 -23.90 -26.63
N GLU A 100 13.99 -24.39 -27.18
CA GLU A 100 13.98 -25.13 -28.46
C GLU A 100 13.13 -26.39 -28.38
N ALA A 101 13.16 -27.12 -27.26
CA ALA A 101 12.28 -28.27 -27.03
C ALA A 101 10.81 -27.87 -27.02
N ILE A 102 10.46 -26.73 -26.38
CA ILE A 102 9.08 -26.20 -26.39
C ILE A 102 8.66 -25.76 -27.80
N PHE A 103 9.53 -25.08 -28.54
CA PHE A 103 9.22 -24.63 -29.91
C PHE A 103 9.09 -25.80 -30.90
N ASN A 104 9.87 -26.87 -30.70
CA ASN A 104 9.93 -28.03 -31.59
C ASN A 104 9.67 -29.32 -30.80
N ARG A 105 8.41 -29.61 -30.45
CA ARG A 105 8.06 -30.74 -29.57
C ARG A 105 8.58 -32.10 -30.04
N ASP A 106 8.62 -32.32 -31.35
CA ASP A 106 9.08 -33.58 -31.97
C ASP A 106 10.57 -33.86 -31.69
N THR A 107 11.32 -32.85 -31.26
CA THR A 107 12.77 -32.93 -31.02
C THR A 107 13.12 -33.31 -29.58
N LEU A 108 12.13 -33.59 -28.74
CA LEU A 108 12.32 -33.99 -27.35
C LEU A 108 13.28 -35.18 -27.17
N PRO A 109 13.16 -36.29 -27.94
CA PRO A 109 14.05 -37.45 -27.76
C PRO A 109 15.52 -37.08 -27.94
N THR A 110 15.80 -36.25 -28.94
CA THR A 110 17.13 -35.74 -29.23
C THR A 110 17.61 -34.84 -28.10
N ILE A 111 16.84 -33.83 -27.70
CA ILE A 111 17.26 -32.85 -26.69
C ILE A 111 17.43 -33.48 -25.30
N GLN A 112 16.54 -34.38 -24.88
CA GLN A 112 16.63 -35.00 -23.55
C GLN A 112 17.88 -35.88 -23.40
N SER A 113 18.27 -36.58 -24.48
CA SER A 113 19.49 -37.40 -24.52
C SER A 113 20.77 -36.59 -24.26
N LEU A 114 20.74 -35.27 -24.51
CA LEU A 114 21.87 -34.37 -24.31
C LEU A 114 22.07 -33.95 -22.86
N VAL A 115 21.05 -34.13 -22.01
CA VAL A 115 21.01 -33.53 -20.67
C VAL A 115 21.06 -34.59 -19.57
N GLY A 116 20.54 -35.80 -19.79
CA GLY A 116 20.68 -36.91 -18.84
C GLY A 116 20.03 -38.22 -19.29
N ASN A 117 20.06 -39.22 -18.41
CA ASN A 117 19.55 -40.58 -18.69
C ASN A 117 18.06 -40.76 -18.37
N LYS A 118 17.43 -39.76 -17.73
CA LYS A 118 16.02 -39.83 -17.35
C LYS A 118 15.17 -39.46 -18.56
N VAL A 119 14.35 -40.41 -19.00
CA VAL A 119 13.45 -40.25 -20.15
C VAL A 119 12.14 -39.63 -19.66
N TYR A 120 11.67 -38.64 -20.42
CA TYR A 120 10.43 -37.93 -20.16
C TYR A 120 9.49 -38.06 -21.35
N ASP A 121 8.23 -38.36 -21.08
CA ASP A 121 7.21 -38.51 -22.12
C ASP A 121 6.68 -37.16 -22.64
N ASP A 122 6.91 -36.09 -21.89
CA ASP A 122 6.34 -34.77 -22.16
C ASP A 122 7.40 -33.66 -22.05
N VAL A 123 7.36 -32.75 -23.04
CA VAL A 123 8.30 -31.63 -23.18
C VAL A 123 8.23 -30.69 -21.99
N LEU A 124 7.02 -30.40 -21.50
CA LEU A 124 6.84 -29.49 -20.36
C LEU A 124 7.40 -30.11 -19.09
N THR A 125 7.12 -31.39 -18.81
CA THR A 125 7.68 -32.13 -17.67
C THR A 125 9.22 -32.11 -17.71
N PHE A 126 9.81 -32.44 -18.86
CA PHE A 126 11.27 -32.40 -19.04
C PHE A 126 11.83 -31.00 -18.71
N CYS A 127 11.29 -29.97 -19.35
CA CYS A 127 11.79 -28.60 -19.22
C CYS A 127 11.73 -28.08 -17.78
N ILE A 128 10.66 -28.41 -17.06
CA ILE A 128 10.47 -27.96 -15.68
C ILE A 128 11.33 -28.77 -14.70
N GLN A 129 11.33 -30.10 -14.77
CA GLN A 129 12.12 -30.92 -13.85
C GLN A 129 13.62 -30.70 -14.03
N ASP A 130 14.09 -30.53 -15.27
CA ASP A 130 15.49 -30.18 -15.54
C ASP A 130 15.84 -28.76 -15.03
N SER A 131 14.90 -27.82 -15.10
CA SER A 131 15.12 -26.49 -14.52
C SER A 131 15.18 -26.51 -13.00
N ILE A 132 14.34 -27.31 -12.34
CA ILE A 132 14.33 -27.46 -10.88
C ILE A 132 15.61 -28.17 -10.42
N SER A 133 16.04 -29.24 -11.10
CA SER A 133 17.25 -30.00 -10.75
C SER A 133 18.52 -29.15 -10.85
N THR A 134 18.58 -28.25 -11.83
CA THR A 134 19.68 -27.28 -12.03
C THR A 134 19.54 -25.99 -11.23
N ARG A 135 18.53 -25.90 -10.34
CA ARG A 135 18.20 -24.73 -9.49
C ARG A 135 17.86 -23.46 -10.27
N ASP A 136 17.47 -23.56 -11.54
CA ASP A 136 17.03 -22.45 -12.36
C ASP A 136 15.52 -22.17 -12.18
N ILE A 137 15.09 -21.90 -10.94
CA ILE A 137 13.66 -21.81 -10.56
C ILE A 137 12.92 -20.73 -11.37
N VAL A 138 13.57 -19.58 -11.62
CA VAL A 138 12.99 -18.49 -12.43
C VAL A 138 12.77 -18.94 -13.88
N ILE A 139 13.68 -19.74 -14.44
CA ILE A 139 13.58 -20.26 -15.80
C ILE A 139 12.44 -21.28 -15.88
N ALA A 140 12.27 -22.13 -14.86
CA ALA A 140 11.13 -23.05 -14.79
C ALA A 140 9.79 -22.29 -14.90
N ALA A 141 9.61 -21.24 -14.10
CA ALA A 141 8.40 -20.41 -14.18
C ALA A 141 8.24 -19.73 -15.56
N ASP A 142 9.33 -19.24 -16.15
CA ASP A 142 9.29 -18.61 -17.48
C ASP A 142 8.96 -19.58 -18.61
N LEU A 143 9.43 -20.83 -18.53
CA LEU A 143 9.13 -21.89 -19.49
C LEU A 143 7.67 -22.31 -19.38
N PHE A 144 7.13 -22.43 -18.16
CA PHE A 144 5.73 -22.73 -17.93
C PHE A 144 4.81 -21.63 -18.51
N LEU A 145 5.14 -20.36 -18.23
CA LEU A 145 4.43 -19.21 -18.79
C LEU A 145 4.53 -19.15 -20.33
N LEU A 146 5.70 -19.46 -20.89
CA LEU A 146 5.89 -19.54 -22.34
C LEU A 146 5.03 -20.64 -22.96
N TYR A 147 5.04 -21.84 -22.38
CA TYR A 147 4.29 -22.97 -22.89
C TYR A 147 2.80 -22.64 -23.02
N TYR A 148 2.19 -22.10 -21.96
CA TYR A 148 0.78 -21.71 -22.00
C TYR A 148 0.51 -20.42 -22.78
N LYS A 149 1.54 -19.65 -23.14
CA LYS A 149 1.45 -18.57 -24.12
C LYS A 149 1.42 -19.10 -25.55
N LEU A 150 2.17 -20.15 -25.87
CA LEU A 150 2.19 -20.73 -27.22
C LEU A 150 1.02 -21.67 -27.47
N TYR A 151 0.67 -22.45 -26.44
CA TYR A 151 -0.35 -23.50 -26.50
C TYR A 151 -1.54 -23.13 -25.63
N HIS A 152 -2.22 -22.03 -25.99
CA HIS A 152 -3.30 -21.45 -25.20
C HIS A 152 -4.47 -22.42 -24.95
N HIS A 153 -4.71 -23.37 -25.85
CA HIS A 153 -5.82 -24.31 -25.82
C HIS A 153 -5.64 -25.43 -24.78
N GLU A 154 -4.40 -25.70 -24.35
CA GLU A 154 -4.13 -26.83 -23.47
C GLU A 154 -4.57 -26.57 -22.01
N PRO A 155 -5.07 -27.60 -21.31
CA PRO A 155 -5.43 -27.49 -19.91
C PRO A 155 -4.19 -27.22 -19.03
N ILE A 156 -4.39 -26.49 -17.93
CA ILE A 156 -3.30 -26.22 -16.98
C ILE A 156 -2.97 -27.51 -16.23
N ARG A 157 -1.70 -27.86 -16.27
CA ARG A 157 -1.11 -28.96 -15.53
C ARG A 157 -0.81 -28.52 -14.11
N HIS A 158 -1.76 -28.79 -13.22
CA HIS A 158 -1.69 -28.39 -11.82
C HIS A 158 -0.59 -29.10 -11.03
N ASP A 159 -0.23 -30.33 -11.42
CA ASP A 159 0.88 -31.12 -10.90
C ASP A 159 2.21 -30.36 -11.04
N ILE A 160 2.55 -29.97 -12.27
CA ILE A 160 3.78 -29.20 -12.55
C ILE A 160 3.73 -27.82 -11.90
N LEU A 161 2.58 -27.15 -11.95
CA LEU A 161 2.43 -25.83 -11.35
C LEU A 161 2.72 -25.86 -9.85
N ALA A 162 2.23 -26.88 -9.14
CA ALA A 162 2.49 -27.07 -7.72
C ALA A 162 3.99 -27.30 -7.44
N GLU A 163 4.70 -28.09 -8.26
CA GLU A 163 6.15 -28.28 -8.13
C GLU A 163 6.92 -26.96 -8.28
N ILE A 164 6.56 -26.13 -9.27
CA ILE A 164 7.19 -24.81 -9.47
C ILE A 164 6.93 -23.90 -8.28
N ILE A 165 5.70 -23.89 -7.75
CA ILE A 165 5.34 -23.07 -6.60
C ILE A 165 6.09 -23.51 -5.35
N SER A 166 6.21 -24.82 -5.10
CA SER A 166 7.02 -25.35 -4.00
C SER A 166 8.48 -24.92 -4.12
N ALA A 167 9.06 -24.95 -5.32
CA ALA A 167 10.41 -24.46 -5.56
C ALA A 167 10.54 -22.94 -5.32
N ILE A 168 9.55 -22.15 -5.77
CA ILE A 168 9.47 -20.70 -5.54
C ILE A 168 9.35 -20.37 -4.05
N ALA A 169 8.64 -21.19 -3.27
CA ALA A 169 8.38 -20.98 -1.86
C ALA A 169 9.64 -21.15 -0.98
N PHE A 170 10.61 -21.95 -1.40
CA PHE A 170 11.85 -22.19 -0.64
C PHE A 170 12.71 -20.93 -0.51
N GLN A 171 13.06 -20.51 0.72
CA GLN A 171 13.77 -19.25 0.97
C GLN A 171 15.13 -19.16 0.26
N HIS A 172 15.35 -18.05 -0.44
CA HIS A 172 16.61 -17.74 -1.10
C HIS A 172 16.80 -16.21 -1.14
N PRO A 173 17.36 -15.58 -0.09
CA PRO A 173 17.31 -14.12 0.11
C PRO A 173 17.74 -13.27 -1.10
N LYS A 174 18.71 -13.74 -1.89
CA LYS A 174 19.18 -13.04 -3.11
C LYS A 174 18.17 -13.04 -4.27
N HIS A 175 17.22 -13.98 -4.30
CA HIS A 175 16.29 -14.22 -5.40
C HIS A 175 14.81 -14.15 -4.99
N ASP A 176 14.51 -14.04 -3.70
CA ASP A 176 13.14 -14.04 -3.18
C ASP A 176 12.23 -13.00 -3.86
N ARG A 177 12.74 -11.79 -4.09
CA ARG A 177 12.00 -10.77 -4.84
C ARG A 177 11.59 -11.24 -6.24
N LEU A 178 12.50 -11.89 -6.97
CA LEU A 178 12.22 -12.40 -8.32
C LEU A 178 11.27 -13.60 -8.26
N HIS A 179 11.45 -14.52 -7.30
CA HIS A 179 10.57 -15.66 -7.08
C HIS A 179 9.12 -15.23 -6.86
N LEU A 180 8.91 -14.22 -5.99
CA LEU A 180 7.58 -13.69 -5.73
C LEU A 180 6.96 -12.96 -6.94
N ILE A 181 7.76 -12.26 -7.75
CA ILE A 181 7.27 -11.68 -9.02
C ILE A 181 6.82 -12.80 -9.96
N LYS A 182 7.55 -13.91 -10.04
CA LYS A 182 7.17 -15.07 -10.86
C LYS A 182 5.90 -15.75 -10.36
N LEU A 183 5.72 -15.86 -9.05
CA LEU A 183 4.46 -16.32 -8.47
C LEU A 183 3.27 -15.49 -8.97
N LEU A 184 3.35 -14.16 -8.89
CA LEU A 184 2.26 -13.29 -9.35
C LEU A 184 1.99 -13.43 -10.86
N GLN A 185 3.03 -13.66 -11.68
CA GLN A 185 2.87 -13.93 -13.11
C GLN A 185 2.14 -15.25 -13.37
N LEU A 186 2.47 -16.31 -12.61
CA LEU A 186 1.79 -17.60 -12.68
C LEU A 186 0.33 -17.48 -12.26
N VAL A 187 0.04 -16.82 -11.13
CA VAL A 187 -1.33 -16.57 -10.66
C VAL A 187 -2.15 -15.82 -11.71
N LYS A 188 -1.58 -14.78 -12.32
CA LYS A 188 -2.25 -14.03 -13.40
C LYS A 188 -2.60 -14.92 -14.59
N MET A 189 -1.71 -15.82 -14.98
CA MET A 189 -1.93 -16.76 -16.09
C MET A 189 -3.05 -17.76 -15.74
N VAL A 190 -3.06 -18.32 -14.53
CA VAL A 190 -4.16 -19.21 -14.06
C VAL A 190 -5.51 -18.49 -14.07
N LYS A 191 -5.57 -17.26 -13.53
CA LYS A 191 -6.78 -16.43 -13.53
C LYS A 191 -7.26 -16.10 -14.95
N SER A 192 -6.35 -15.89 -15.90
CA SER A 192 -6.71 -15.61 -17.30
C SER A 192 -7.46 -16.77 -17.97
N LYS A 193 -7.23 -18.00 -17.51
CA LYS A 193 -7.98 -19.20 -17.93
C LYS A 193 -9.22 -19.49 -17.08
N LYS A 194 -9.64 -18.55 -16.22
CA LYS A 194 -10.77 -18.68 -15.28
C LYS A 194 -10.66 -19.86 -14.31
N GLN A 195 -9.44 -20.31 -14.03
CA GLN A 195 -9.17 -21.32 -13.02
C GLN A 195 -8.68 -20.66 -11.72
N GLN A 196 -8.76 -21.39 -10.61
CA GLN A 196 -8.21 -20.96 -9.32
C GLN A 196 -6.92 -21.73 -9.02
N LEU A 197 -5.95 -21.03 -8.44
CA LEU A 197 -4.78 -21.68 -7.90
C LEU A 197 -5.15 -22.26 -6.54
N LYS A 198 -4.67 -23.47 -6.25
CA LYS A 198 -4.79 -24.08 -4.93
C LYS A 198 -3.39 -24.20 -4.33
N LEU A 199 -3.18 -23.52 -3.21
CA LEU A 199 -1.94 -23.57 -2.45
C LEU A 199 -2.13 -24.51 -1.26
N ASP A 200 -1.16 -25.41 -1.09
CA ASP A 200 -1.09 -26.20 0.13
C ASP A 200 -0.62 -25.35 1.33
N THR A 201 -0.74 -25.92 2.53
CA THR A 201 -0.35 -25.24 3.77
C THR A 201 1.13 -24.86 3.80
N THR A 202 2.00 -25.75 3.33
CA THR A 202 3.45 -25.56 3.42
C THR A 202 3.91 -24.44 2.49
N GLN A 203 3.35 -24.42 1.27
CA GLN A 203 3.51 -23.35 0.28
C GLN A 203 3.00 -22.03 0.84
N THR A 204 1.80 -22.02 1.41
CA THR A 204 1.16 -20.84 2.01
C THR A 204 2.05 -20.23 3.10
N SER A 205 2.52 -21.04 4.05
CA SER A 205 3.40 -20.57 5.13
C SER A 205 4.72 -20.03 4.59
N ALA A 206 5.39 -20.79 3.73
CA ALA A 206 6.71 -20.42 3.22
C ALA A 206 6.65 -19.15 2.35
N LEU A 207 5.59 -18.99 1.55
CA LEU A 207 5.36 -17.79 0.75
C LEU A 207 5.04 -16.57 1.61
N CYS A 208 4.25 -16.73 2.67
CA CYS A 208 3.99 -15.67 3.65
C CYS A 208 5.29 -15.21 4.30
N ASP A 209 6.08 -16.12 4.87
CA ASP A 209 7.32 -15.77 5.55
C ASP A 209 8.33 -15.13 4.59
N LYS A 210 8.42 -15.63 3.36
CA LYS A 210 9.23 -15.04 2.30
C LYS A 210 8.77 -13.63 1.91
N ALA A 211 7.46 -13.41 1.77
CA ALA A 211 6.93 -12.08 1.43
C ALA A 211 7.22 -11.06 2.54
N LEU A 212 7.15 -11.50 3.79
CA LEU A 212 7.36 -10.67 4.96
C LEU A 212 8.82 -10.40 5.26
N SER A 213 9.74 -11.26 4.82
CA SER A 213 11.19 -11.04 4.96
C SER A 213 11.75 -10.08 3.90
N LEU A 214 10.95 -9.65 2.91
CA LEU A 214 11.38 -8.66 1.93
C LEU A 214 11.34 -7.24 2.47
N ASP A 215 12.52 -6.66 2.68
CA ASP A 215 12.65 -5.25 3.00
C ASP A 215 12.36 -4.34 1.80
N ASN A 216 11.72 -3.19 2.06
CA ASN A 216 11.55 -2.08 1.11
C ASN A 216 10.76 -2.38 -0.18
N VAL A 217 9.90 -3.41 -0.21
CA VAL A 217 9.00 -3.68 -1.37
C VAL A 217 7.53 -3.89 -0.94
N PRO A 218 6.90 -2.90 -0.28
CA PRO A 218 5.60 -3.08 0.38
C PRO A 218 4.47 -3.47 -0.59
N SER A 219 4.48 -2.96 -1.83
CA SER A 219 3.46 -3.30 -2.84
C SER A 219 3.54 -4.77 -3.29
N LEU A 220 4.75 -5.32 -3.43
CA LEU A 220 4.95 -6.72 -3.82
C LEU A 220 4.56 -7.65 -2.67
N THR A 221 5.04 -7.37 -1.45
CA THR A 221 4.68 -8.14 -0.25
C THR A 221 3.17 -8.21 -0.09
N LYS A 222 2.49 -7.07 -0.24
CA LYS A 222 1.04 -7.02 -0.13
C LYS A 222 0.32 -7.83 -1.20
N GLN A 223 0.70 -7.68 -2.48
CA GLN A 223 0.09 -8.45 -3.57
C GLN A 223 0.25 -9.95 -3.35
N VAL A 224 1.43 -10.40 -2.92
CA VAL A 224 1.68 -11.81 -2.62
C VAL A 224 0.78 -12.28 -1.48
N LEU A 225 0.71 -11.56 -0.36
CA LEU A 225 -0.11 -11.95 0.78
C LEU A 225 -1.60 -12.01 0.43
N LEU A 226 -2.12 -11.06 -0.37
CA LEU A 226 -3.49 -11.09 -0.86
C LEU A 226 -3.77 -12.30 -1.75
N GLU A 227 -2.82 -12.64 -2.63
CA GLU A 227 -2.94 -13.84 -3.47
C GLU A 227 -2.83 -15.14 -2.68
N VAL A 228 -1.95 -15.20 -1.67
CA VAL A 228 -1.85 -16.37 -0.78
C VAL A 228 -3.18 -16.57 -0.03
N MET A 229 -3.76 -15.51 0.53
CA MET A 229 -5.07 -15.56 1.20
C MET A 229 -6.22 -15.97 0.29
N SER A 230 -6.16 -15.64 -1.01
CA SER A 230 -7.26 -15.90 -1.95
C SER A 230 -7.23 -17.31 -2.54
N ASN A 231 -6.09 -18.00 -2.46
CA ASN A 231 -5.83 -19.27 -3.14
C ASN A 231 -5.48 -20.41 -2.16
N SER A 232 -5.57 -20.19 -0.85
CA SER A 232 -5.40 -21.23 0.17
C SER A 232 -6.61 -22.19 0.18
N ASP A 233 -6.35 -23.50 0.27
CA ASP A 233 -7.41 -24.51 0.35
C ASP A 233 -8.11 -24.45 1.73
N ASN A 234 -9.33 -23.90 1.75
CA ASN A 234 -10.20 -23.83 2.93
C ASN A 234 -10.81 -25.18 3.36
N SER A 235 -10.43 -26.30 2.73
CA SER A 235 -11.17 -27.57 2.81
C SER A 235 -10.60 -28.65 3.73
N CYS A 236 -9.58 -28.37 4.57
CA CYS A 236 -9.09 -29.37 5.54
C CYS A 236 -9.06 -28.83 6.98
N SER A 237 -9.47 -29.69 7.91
CA SER A 237 -9.88 -29.39 9.28
C SER A 237 -8.79 -28.86 10.23
N ILE A 238 -7.53 -28.77 9.81
CA ILE A 238 -6.41 -27.97 10.40
C ILE A 238 -5.38 -27.88 9.24
N PRO A 239 -4.95 -26.69 8.77
CA PRO A 239 -4.34 -25.61 9.56
C PRO A 239 -4.90 -24.22 9.18
N LYS A 240 -5.97 -23.89 9.88
CA LYS A 240 -6.76 -22.66 9.87
C LYS A 240 -5.98 -21.35 10.18
N ASN A 241 -4.77 -21.44 10.74
CA ASN A 241 -4.08 -20.29 11.34
C ASN A 241 -3.33 -19.38 10.34
N THR A 242 -2.84 -19.90 9.21
CA THR A 242 -1.88 -19.17 8.37
C THR A 242 -2.50 -18.02 7.58
N ASP A 243 -3.71 -18.20 7.04
CA ASP A 243 -4.45 -17.15 6.33
C ASP A 243 -4.89 -16.03 7.27
N LEU A 244 -5.29 -16.41 8.48
CA LEU A 244 -5.61 -15.47 9.54
C LEU A 244 -4.37 -14.68 9.97
N ILE A 245 -3.21 -15.34 10.09
CA ILE A 245 -1.92 -14.69 10.36
C ILE A 245 -1.57 -13.71 9.22
N ALA A 246 -1.75 -14.10 7.96
CA ALA A 246 -1.52 -13.21 6.82
C ALA A 246 -2.46 -11.99 6.87
N ALA A 247 -3.74 -12.21 7.14
CA ALA A 247 -4.74 -11.15 7.28
C ALA A 247 -4.42 -10.20 8.45
N TYR A 248 -4.02 -10.72 9.60
CA TYR A 248 -3.61 -9.92 10.76
C TYR A 248 -2.37 -9.08 10.46
N LYS A 249 -1.39 -9.64 9.75
CA LYS A 249 -0.19 -8.90 9.30
C LYS A 249 -0.53 -7.82 8.26
N LEU A 250 -1.47 -8.08 7.36
CA LEU A 250 -1.98 -7.08 6.41
C LEU A 250 -2.70 -5.94 7.15
N ILE A 251 -3.60 -6.25 8.09
CA ILE A 251 -4.28 -5.25 8.92
C ILE A 251 -3.25 -4.40 9.68
N HIS A 252 -2.23 -5.03 10.27
CA HIS A 252 -1.16 -4.29 10.95
C HIS A 252 -0.42 -3.35 9.99
N THR A 253 -0.01 -3.85 8.83
CA THR A 253 0.72 -3.07 7.81
C THR A 253 -0.11 -1.88 7.31
N ASP A 254 -1.38 -2.10 7.00
CA ASP A 254 -2.30 -1.05 6.54
C ASP A 254 -2.66 -0.06 7.66
N TYR A 255 -2.76 -0.53 8.90
CA TYR A 255 -2.95 0.34 10.06
C TYR A 255 -1.75 1.29 10.24
N THR A 256 -0.52 0.77 10.16
CA THR A 256 0.70 1.58 10.32
C THR A 256 0.87 2.62 9.20
N SER A 257 0.51 2.27 7.96
CA SER A 257 0.58 3.16 6.79
C SER A 257 -0.61 4.12 6.66
N ARG A 258 -1.64 4.02 7.52
CA ARG A 258 -2.91 4.79 7.44
C ARG A 258 -3.76 4.46 6.20
N ASN A 259 -3.68 3.23 5.69
CA ASN A 259 -4.54 2.72 4.62
C ASN A 259 -5.86 2.14 5.17
N ALA A 260 -6.86 3.00 5.39
CA ALA A 260 -8.16 2.56 5.92
C ALA A 260 -8.92 1.58 5.00
N ALA A 261 -8.75 1.72 3.68
CA ALA A 261 -9.41 0.87 2.70
C ALA A 261 -8.90 -0.58 2.77
N GLY A 262 -7.57 -0.77 2.87
CA GLY A 262 -6.96 -2.08 3.01
C GLY A 262 -7.31 -2.78 4.33
N VAL A 263 -7.30 -2.04 5.45
CA VAL A 263 -7.79 -2.57 6.75
C VAL A 263 -9.24 -3.05 6.63
N TYR A 264 -10.11 -2.25 6.00
CA TYR A 264 -11.52 -2.59 5.87
C TYR A 264 -11.77 -3.79 4.93
N SER A 265 -11.10 -3.84 3.78
CA SER A 265 -11.22 -4.97 2.84
C SER A 265 -10.71 -6.26 3.46
N THR A 266 -9.54 -6.23 4.11
CA THR A 266 -8.99 -7.39 4.82
C THR A 266 -9.92 -7.82 5.96
N TRP A 267 -10.48 -6.87 6.71
CA TRP A 267 -11.41 -7.17 7.80
C TRP A 267 -12.68 -7.87 7.31
N ILE A 268 -13.27 -7.43 6.20
CA ILE A 268 -14.47 -8.09 5.64
C ILE A 268 -14.22 -9.56 5.30
N ASN A 269 -13.00 -9.90 4.88
CA ASN A 269 -12.65 -11.28 4.53
C ASN A 269 -12.59 -12.20 5.75
N ILE A 270 -12.21 -11.65 6.91
CA ILE A 270 -11.99 -12.44 8.13
C ILE A 270 -13.02 -12.20 9.23
N SER A 271 -13.95 -11.25 9.09
CA SER A 271 -14.85 -10.84 10.18
C SER A 271 -15.80 -11.94 10.65
N ASN A 272 -16.10 -12.90 9.76
CA ASN A 272 -16.95 -14.05 10.03
C ASN A 272 -16.12 -15.34 10.12
N TYR A 273 -14.80 -15.23 10.31
CA TYR A 273 -13.90 -16.38 10.40
C TYR A 273 -14.20 -17.24 11.64
N TYR A 274 -14.46 -16.58 12.78
CA TYR A 274 -14.94 -17.21 14.00
C TYR A 274 -16.44 -17.00 14.17
N SER A 275 -17.09 -17.93 14.88
CA SER A 275 -18.51 -17.81 15.26
C SER A 275 -18.75 -16.60 16.18
N SER A 276 -17.80 -16.30 17.07
CA SER A 276 -17.80 -15.11 17.91
C SER A 276 -16.73 -14.14 17.44
N ILE A 277 -17.09 -12.87 17.27
CA ILE A 277 -16.12 -11.81 16.95
C ILE A 277 -15.06 -11.64 18.04
N ALA A 278 -15.37 -12.05 19.27
CA ALA A 278 -14.45 -11.97 20.41
C ALA A 278 -13.30 -12.98 20.36
N ASP A 279 -13.38 -13.99 19.48
CA ASP A 279 -12.31 -14.97 19.32
C ASP A 279 -11.13 -14.42 18.49
N HIS A 280 -11.30 -13.25 17.86
CA HIS A 280 -10.21 -12.52 17.24
C HIS A 280 -9.27 -11.88 18.27
N ASP A 281 -7.99 -11.71 17.91
CA ASP A 281 -7.03 -11.00 18.75
C ASP A 281 -7.53 -9.56 19.03
N PRO A 282 -7.71 -9.15 20.30
CA PRO A 282 -8.16 -7.80 20.65
C PRO A 282 -7.32 -6.67 20.06
N ARG A 283 -6.02 -6.91 19.81
CA ARG A 283 -5.13 -5.95 19.14
C ARG A 283 -5.54 -5.71 17.70
N ILE A 284 -6.02 -6.74 17.00
CA ILE A 284 -6.51 -6.63 15.62
C ILE A 284 -7.85 -5.90 15.59
N LEU A 285 -8.79 -6.27 16.47
CA LEU A 285 -10.06 -5.56 16.63
C LEU A 285 -9.82 -4.08 16.93
N TYR A 286 -8.88 -3.77 17.83
CA TYR A 286 -8.43 -2.41 18.11
C TYR A 286 -7.93 -1.69 16.85
N MET A 287 -7.04 -2.31 16.05
CA MET A 287 -6.51 -1.70 14.82
C MET A 287 -7.60 -1.42 13.79
N VAL A 288 -8.52 -2.37 13.58
CA VAL A 288 -9.66 -2.22 12.67
C VAL A 288 -10.56 -1.09 13.13
N MET A 289 -11.02 -1.14 14.39
CA MET A 289 -11.88 -0.10 14.96
C MET A 289 -11.21 1.27 14.90
N ARG A 290 -9.92 1.36 15.24
CA ARG A 290 -9.19 2.63 15.23
C ARG A 290 -8.99 3.19 13.83
N SER A 291 -8.73 2.34 12.84
CA SER A 291 -8.60 2.73 11.43
C SER A 291 -9.93 3.28 10.89
N CYS A 292 -11.00 2.51 11.07
CA CYS A 292 -12.35 2.85 10.64
C CYS A 292 -12.91 4.08 11.38
N LEU A 293 -12.60 4.27 12.67
CA LEU A 293 -13.04 5.44 13.45
C LEU A 293 -12.37 6.75 13.00
N ASN A 294 -11.16 6.68 12.46
CA ASN A 294 -10.42 7.84 11.97
C ASN A 294 -10.86 8.28 10.57
N ASN A 295 -11.53 7.41 9.82
CA ASN A 295 -12.03 7.71 8.48
C ASN A 295 -13.57 7.69 8.45
N LYS A 296 -14.18 8.85 8.17
CA LYS A 296 -15.65 9.01 8.14
C LYS A 296 -16.35 8.02 7.21
N ASN A 297 -15.67 7.58 6.15
CA ASN A 297 -16.22 6.68 5.13
C ASN A 297 -16.42 5.23 5.62
N TYR A 298 -15.75 4.83 6.72
CA TYR A 298 -15.73 3.44 7.21
C TYR A 298 -16.32 3.27 8.61
N LYS A 299 -16.92 4.34 9.17
CA LYS A 299 -17.51 4.32 10.52
C LYS A 299 -18.54 3.21 10.75
N ALA A 300 -19.26 2.80 9.71
CA ALA A 300 -20.27 1.74 9.79
C ALA A 300 -19.68 0.40 10.24
N ALA A 301 -18.43 0.10 9.85
CA ALA A 301 -17.73 -1.12 10.27
C ALA A 301 -17.49 -1.15 11.78
N CYS A 302 -17.14 0.00 12.38
CA CYS A 302 -17.03 0.10 13.85
C CYS A 302 -18.35 -0.20 14.54
N LYS A 303 -19.47 0.33 14.00
CA LYS A 303 -20.79 0.10 14.58
C LYS A 303 -21.13 -1.40 14.60
N ASP A 304 -20.86 -2.08 13.49
CA ASP A 304 -21.09 -3.53 13.35
C ASP A 304 -20.27 -4.34 14.36
N ILE A 305 -18.97 -4.04 14.50
CA ILE A 305 -18.11 -4.69 15.50
C ILE A 305 -18.64 -4.49 16.92
N ILE A 306 -18.99 -3.24 17.28
CA ILE A 306 -19.52 -2.91 18.63
C ILE A 306 -20.81 -3.68 18.91
N SER A 307 -21.72 -3.78 17.93
CA SER A 307 -22.99 -4.49 18.12
C SER A 307 -22.87 -6.01 18.30
N ARG A 308 -21.74 -6.60 17.93
CA ARG A 308 -21.48 -8.05 18.05
C ARG A 308 -20.65 -8.41 19.29
N LEU A 309 -20.08 -7.43 19.99
CA LEU A 309 -19.25 -7.66 21.17
C LEU A 309 -20.10 -7.71 22.44
N SER A 310 -19.92 -8.75 23.25
CA SER A 310 -20.58 -8.88 24.56
C SER A 310 -19.98 -7.92 25.60
N PRO A 311 -20.80 -7.29 26.47
CA PRO A 311 -20.35 -6.49 27.62
C PRO A 311 -19.29 -7.16 28.49
N ASN A 312 -19.45 -8.45 28.76
CA ASN A 312 -18.50 -9.24 29.54
C ASN A 312 -17.07 -9.23 28.97
N ILE A 313 -16.95 -9.06 27.66
CA ILE A 313 -15.69 -9.14 26.93
C ILE A 313 -15.11 -7.73 26.77
N TYR A 314 -15.86 -6.80 26.19
CA TYR A 314 -15.29 -5.49 25.89
C TYR A 314 -15.04 -4.64 27.15
N CYS A 315 -15.86 -4.75 28.21
CA CYS A 315 -15.65 -3.99 29.46
C CYS A 315 -14.34 -4.38 30.17
N ASN A 316 -13.85 -5.58 29.90
CA ASN A 316 -12.66 -6.15 30.53
C ASN A 316 -11.40 -6.07 29.64
N ASP A 317 -11.51 -5.46 28.46
CA ASP A 317 -10.38 -5.30 27.54
C ASP A 317 -9.84 -3.86 27.52
N PRO A 318 -8.55 -3.65 27.86
CA PRO A 318 -7.94 -2.31 27.99
C PRO A 318 -7.70 -1.59 26.64
N LEU A 319 -7.85 -2.26 25.50
CA LEU A 319 -7.72 -1.68 24.17
C LEU A 319 -9.08 -1.38 23.54
N ILE A 320 -10.05 -2.28 23.72
CA ILE A 320 -11.37 -2.20 23.10
C ILE A 320 -12.23 -1.15 23.81
N LEU A 321 -12.37 -1.19 25.14
CA LEU A 321 -13.25 -0.27 25.87
C LEU A 321 -12.92 1.22 25.60
N PRO A 322 -11.65 1.68 25.68
CA PRO A 322 -11.33 3.07 25.34
C PRO A 322 -11.63 3.44 23.89
N THR A 323 -11.62 2.45 22.98
CA THR A 323 -11.92 2.65 21.55
C THR A 323 -13.42 2.76 21.30
N ILE A 324 -14.24 2.00 22.05
CA ILE A 324 -15.70 2.15 22.07
C ILE A 324 -16.08 3.53 22.61
N ILE A 325 -15.47 3.97 23.71
CA ILE A 325 -15.68 5.32 24.27
C ILE A 325 -15.30 6.40 23.26
N ASP A 326 -14.16 6.26 22.57
CA ASP A 326 -13.74 7.19 21.51
C ASP A 326 -14.74 7.20 20.33
N TYR A 327 -15.38 6.06 20.02
CA TYR A 327 -16.42 5.96 18.99
C TYR A 327 -17.68 6.75 19.38
N ILE A 328 -18.17 6.55 20.61
CA ILE A 328 -19.34 7.24 21.17
C ILE A 328 -19.08 8.75 21.22
N THR A 329 -17.92 9.14 21.74
CA THR A 329 -17.47 10.54 21.84
C THR A 329 -17.46 11.22 20.46
N LYS A 330 -17.01 10.53 19.41
CA LYS A 330 -16.99 11.09 18.05
C LYS A 330 -18.37 11.20 17.42
N ASN A 331 -19.31 10.33 17.78
CA ASN A 331 -20.68 10.35 17.25
C ASN A 331 -21.63 11.21 18.08
N ALA A 332 -21.23 11.60 19.30
CA ALA A 332 -22.04 12.39 20.24
C ALA A 332 -23.38 11.72 20.58
N ASP A 333 -23.36 10.40 20.77
CA ASP A 333 -24.53 9.59 21.11
C ASP A 333 -24.60 9.42 22.62
N LEU A 334 -25.49 10.18 23.28
CA LEU A 334 -25.59 10.19 24.75
C LEU A 334 -26.22 8.88 25.27
N SER A 335 -27.26 8.37 24.61
CA SER A 335 -27.91 7.12 25.04
C SER A 335 -26.94 5.96 25.00
N LEU A 336 -26.16 5.84 23.92
CA LEU A 336 -25.14 4.79 23.84
C LEU A 336 -24.02 5.00 24.87
N ALA A 337 -23.73 6.24 25.26
CA ALA A 337 -22.76 6.53 26.32
C ALA A 337 -23.25 6.01 27.68
N GLU A 338 -24.49 6.31 28.04
CA GLU A 338 -25.12 5.86 29.28
C GLU A 338 -25.19 4.32 29.35
N ASP A 339 -25.65 3.68 28.28
CA ASP A 339 -25.72 2.21 28.19
C ASP A 339 -24.35 1.56 28.40
N ILE A 340 -23.30 2.08 27.76
CA ILE A 340 -21.95 1.53 27.88
C ILE A 340 -21.37 1.77 29.28
N MET A 341 -21.62 2.92 29.89
CA MET A 341 -21.15 3.18 31.26
C MET A 341 -21.87 2.31 32.29
N ASN A 342 -23.17 2.05 32.11
CA ASN A 342 -23.92 1.09 32.93
C ASN A 342 -23.33 -0.32 32.79
N ASN A 343 -23.10 -0.77 31.55
CA ASN A 343 -22.45 -2.05 31.28
C ASN A 343 -21.05 -2.17 31.90
N VAL A 344 -20.27 -1.08 31.94
CA VAL A 344 -18.96 -1.06 32.60
C VAL A 344 -19.11 -1.25 34.10
N ASN A 345 -20.09 -0.60 34.74
CA ASN A 345 -20.32 -0.75 36.18
C ASN A 345 -20.81 -2.16 36.55
N GLU A 346 -21.61 -2.80 35.69
CA GLU A 346 -22.19 -4.12 35.95
C GLU A 346 -21.25 -5.30 35.62
N HIS A 347 -20.46 -5.20 34.54
CA HIS A 347 -19.72 -6.33 33.99
C HIS A 347 -18.20 -6.30 34.21
N ILE A 348 -17.67 -5.30 34.91
CA ILE A 348 -16.23 -5.23 35.18
C ILE A 348 -15.80 -6.21 36.26
N LYS A 349 -14.72 -6.94 36.00
CA LYS A 349 -14.13 -7.86 36.97
C LYS A 349 -13.33 -7.08 38.03
N PRO A 350 -13.38 -7.47 39.33
CA PRO A 350 -12.66 -6.77 40.41
C PRO A 350 -11.15 -6.60 40.16
N ASN A 351 -10.54 -7.61 39.53
CA ASN A 351 -9.10 -7.61 39.22
C ASN A 351 -8.72 -6.66 38.07
N ASN A 352 -9.68 -6.21 37.27
CA ASN A 352 -9.47 -5.32 36.12
C ASN A 352 -9.66 -3.83 36.47
N THR A 353 -10.14 -3.52 37.67
CA THR A 353 -10.37 -2.13 38.11
C THR A 353 -9.07 -1.32 38.15
N GLN A 354 -7.97 -1.91 38.64
CA GLN A 354 -6.67 -1.22 38.68
C GLN A 354 -5.93 -1.22 37.33
N ASN A 355 -5.97 -2.31 36.56
CA ASN A 355 -5.19 -2.44 35.31
C ASN A 355 -5.91 -1.90 34.06
N GLY A 356 -7.25 -1.89 34.05
CA GLY A 356 -8.08 -1.43 32.92
C GLY A 356 -8.58 0.01 33.06
N LEU A 357 -9.31 0.30 34.15
CA LEU A 357 -9.97 1.60 34.37
C LEU A 357 -9.01 2.72 34.75
N LEU A 358 -7.93 2.43 35.48
CA LEU A 358 -6.92 3.45 35.81
C LEU A 358 -5.84 3.58 34.74
N SER A 359 -6.01 2.93 33.58
CA SER A 359 -5.06 3.06 32.48
C SER A 359 -5.10 4.47 31.89
N LYS A 360 -3.91 5.00 31.53
CA LYS A 360 -3.77 6.32 30.90
C LYS A 360 -4.65 6.48 29.65
N ARG A 361 -4.81 5.41 28.86
CA ARG A 361 -5.62 5.41 27.64
C ARG A 361 -7.10 5.53 27.96
N PHE A 362 -7.61 4.76 28.92
CA PHE A 362 -9.01 4.82 29.34
C PHE A 362 -9.37 6.19 29.91
N LEU A 363 -8.62 6.70 30.89
CA LEU A 363 -8.86 8.03 31.47
C LEU A 363 -8.77 9.15 30.43
N SER A 364 -7.87 9.03 29.45
CA SER A 364 -7.80 10.00 28.35
C SER A 364 -9.00 9.93 27.40
N SER A 365 -9.58 8.74 27.17
CA SER A 365 -10.83 8.59 26.40
C SER A 365 -12.03 9.11 27.18
N LEU A 366 -12.13 8.82 28.49
CA LEU A 366 -13.16 9.38 29.36
C LEU A 366 -13.11 10.90 29.43
N LEU A 367 -11.91 11.49 29.59
CA LEU A 367 -11.76 12.95 29.59
C LEU A 367 -12.35 13.57 28.31
N LYS A 368 -12.06 12.98 27.14
CA LYS A 368 -12.63 13.44 25.88
C LYS A 368 -14.15 13.29 25.82
N MET A 369 -14.68 12.21 26.40
CA MET A 369 -16.11 11.96 26.49
C MET A 369 -16.81 13.03 27.35
N HIS A 370 -16.35 13.26 28.58
CA HIS A 370 -16.93 14.29 29.46
C HIS A 370 -16.79 15.70 28.87
N LEU A 371 -15.63 16.03 28.28
CA LEU A 371 -15.45 17.28 27.52
C LEU A 371 -16.44 17.37 26.34
N LYS A 372 -16.75 16.28 25.65
CA LYS A 372 -17.66 16.30 24.50
C LYS A 372 -19.11 16.56 24.91
N PHE A 373 -19.54 15.98 26.02
CA PHE A 373 -20.89 16.09 26.58
C PHE A 373 -21.05 17.27 27.55
N ASN A 374 -20.02 18.11 27.73
CA ASN A 374 -20.01 19.27 28.62
C ASN A 374 -20.27 18.93 30.10
N ASP A 375 -19.82 17.76 30.56
CA ASP A 375 -19.92 17.36 31.96
C ASP A 375 -18.71 17.88 32.75
N SER A 376 -18.87 19.07 33.33
CA SER A 376 -17.81 19.74 34.10
C SER A 376 -17.38 18.94 35.33
N LYS A 377 -18.33 18.33 36.06
CA LYS A 377 -18.05 17.50 37.23
C LYS A 377 -17.24 16.26 36.84
N GLY A 378 -17.63 15.58 35.76
CA GLY A 378 -16.90 14.42 35.24
C GLY A 378 -15.48 14.78 34.76
N VAL A 379 -15.30 15.94 34.13
CA VAL A 379 -13.96 16.44 33.75
C VAL A 379 -13.07 16.62 34.97
N ASP A 380 -13.54 17.29 36.02
CA ASP A 380 -12.75 17.53 37.24
C ASP A 380 -12.38 16.23 37.95
N CYS A 381 -13.34 15.31 38.06
CA CYS A 381 -13.10 13.98 38.63
C CYS A 381 -12.04 13.20 37.85
N VAL A 382 -12.12 13.16 36.52
CA VAL A 382 -11.15 12.43 35.68
C VAL A 382 -9.78 13.10 35.72
N LEU A 383 -9.71 14.44 35.70
CA LEU A 383 -8.43 15.15 35.82
C LEU A 383 -7.78 14.91 37.18
N LYS A 384 -8.55 14.91 38.27
CA LYS A 384 -8.06 14.55 39.59
C LYS A 384 -7.51 13.12 39.61
N GLN A 385 -8.25 12.16 39.08
CA GLN A 385 -7.80 10.76 38.97
C GLN A 385 -6.51 10.61 38.15
N ILE A 386 -6.37 11.33 37.03
CA ILE A 386 -5.13 11.32 36.24
C ILE A 386 -3.96 11.87 37.04
N HIS A 387 -4.16 12.96 37.79
CA HIS A 387 -3.12 13.57 38.61
C HIS A 387 -2.72 12.66 39.78
N ASP A 388 -3.70 12.11 40.50
CA ASP A 388 -3.47 11.20 41.62
C ASP A 388 -2.74 9.92 41.19
N THR A 389 -3.01 9.43 39.97
CA THR A 389 -2.41 8.18 39.44
C THR A 389 -1.04 8.38 38.79
N PHE A 390 -0.85 9.47 38.02
CA PHE A 390 0.35 9.67 37.18
C PHE A 390 1.19 10.90 37.54
N GLY A 391 0.76 11.72 38.49
CA GLY A 391 1.43 12.96 38.93
C GLY A 391 1.40 14.13 37.94
N ALA A 392 1.18 13.87 36.65
CA ALA A 392 1.16 14.90 35.62
C ALA A 392 0.22 14.58 34.44
N TYR A 393 -0.30 15.64 33.81
CA TYR A 393 -1.10 15.51 32.60
C TYR A 393 -0.23 15.26 31.36
N SER A 394 -0.73 14.42 30.46
CA SER A 394 -0.03 14.11 29.21
C SER A 394 -0.31 15.12 28.10
N GLN A 395 0.53 15.11 27.05
CA GLN A 395 0.33 15.92 25.84
C GLN A 395 -1.08 15.72 25.26
N GLU A 396 -1.59 14.49 25.29
CA GLU A 396 -2.91 14.14 24.78
C GLU A 396 -4.06 14.73 25.61
N ASN A 397 -3.89 14.82 26.94
CA ASN A 397 -4.89 15.41 27.83
C ASN A 397 -4.99 16.92 27.57
N TYR A 398 -3.85 17.60 27.52
CA TYR A 398 -3.79 19.02 27.18
C TYR A 398 -4.33 19.30 25.78
N GLN A 399 -3.97 18.47 24.79
CA GLN A 399 -4.52 18.58 23.45
C GLN A 399 -6.04 18.44 23.45
N ALA A 400 -6.61 17.53 24.24
CA ALA A 400 -8.07 17.34 24.33
C ALA A 400 -8.77 18.59 24.90
N ILE A 401 -8.26 19.15 25.99
CA ILE A 401 -8.79 20.39 26.61
C ILE A 401 -8.75 21.54 25.61
N VAL A 402 -7.58 21.77 25.00
CA VAL A 402 -7.39 22.85 24.01
C VAL A 402 -8.29 22.64 22.78
N SER A 403 -8.44 21.41 22.30
CA SER A 403 -9.31 21.11 21.16
C SER A 403 -10.80 21.30 21.49
N HIS A 404 -11.21 21.05 22.75
CA HIS A 404 -12.56 21.32 23.21
C HIS A 404 -12.86 22.83 23.21
N LEU A 405 -11.94 23.65 23.76
CA LEU A 405 -12.08 25.11 23.75
C LEU A 405 -12.20 25.68 22.33
N LEU A 406 -11.42 25.12 21.40
CA LEU A 406 -11.41 25.54 20.00
C LEU A 406 -12.58 24.99 19.15
N LYS A 407 -13.51 24.22 19.74
CA LYS A 407 -14.69 23.69 19.04
C LYS A 407 -15.57 24.83 18.51
N THR A 408 -15.72 25.89 19.29
CA THR A 408 -16.41 27.12 18.86
C THR A 408 -15.37 28.07 18.30
N LYS A 409 -15.46 28.38 16.99
CA LYS A 409 -14.48 29.17 16.23
C LYS A 409 -14.60 30.67 16.52
N THR A 410 -14.27 31.10 17.73
CA THR A 410 -14.21 32.50 18.14
C THR A 410 -12.78 32.93 18.44
N LEU A 411 -12.48 34.21 18.25
CA LEU A 411 -11.18 34.77 18.59
C LEU A 411 -10.89 34.66 20.10
N ASP A 412 -11.90 34.89 20.94
CA ASP A 412 -11.82 34.73 22.40
C ASP A 412 -11.36 33.32 22.81
N ASN A 413 -11.91 32.27 22.18
CA ASN A 413 -11.50 30.90 22.46
C ASN A 413 -10.06 30.60 21.99
N ILE A 414 -9.61 31.22 20.91
CA ILE A 414 -8.21 31.11 20.46
C ILE A 414 -7.27 31.78 21.47
N VAL A 415 -7.62 32.99 21.95
CA VAL A 415 -6.83 33.70 22.98
C VAL A 415 -6.78 32.88 24.27
N LYS A 416 -7.92 32.36 24.74
CA LYS A 416 -7.98 31.45 25.90
C LYS A 416 -7.13 30.21 25.70
N ALA A 417 -7.18 29.58 24.53
CA ALA A 417 -6.36 28.42 24.21
C ALA A 417 -4.85 28.75 24.23
N VAL A 418 -4.44 29.89 23.68
CA VAL A 418 -3.04 30.35 23.70
C VAL A 418 -2.57 30.61 25.12
N ASN A 419 -3.39 31.29 25.94
CA ASN A 419 -3.10 31.54 27.35
C ASN A 419 -2.94 30.24 28.12
N ILE A 420 -3.85 29.28 27.96
CA ILE A 420 -3.74 27.97 28.58
C ILE A 420 -2.46 27.26 28.14
N VAL A 421 -2.15 27.26 26.84
CA VAL A 421 -0.93 26.58 26.37
C VAL A 421 0.35 27.25 26.88
N SER A 422 0.32 28.55 27.18
CA SER A 422 1.46 29.25 27.78
C SER A 422 1.74 28.84 29.23
N THR A 423 0.77 28.29 29.96
CA THR A 423 0.95 27.80 31.34
C THR A 423 1.34 26.33 31.40
N ILE A 424 1.25 25.60 30.28
CA ILE A 424 1.61 24.18 30.19
C ILE A 424 3.13 24.02 30.09
N PRO A 425 3.74 23.02 30.76
CA PRO A 425 5.13 22.66 30.56
C PRO A 425 5.49 22.51 29.06
N PRO A 426 6.57 23.15 28.57
CA PRO A 426 6.79 23.33 27.12
C PRO A 426 6.84 22.02 26.30
N LYS A 427 7.40 20.94 26.87
CA LYS A 427 7.42 19.62 26.21
C LYS A 427 6.01 19.03 26.09
N GLN A 428 5.12 19.32 27.03
CA GLN A 428 3.74 18.83 27.07
C GLN A 428 2.79 19.68 26.18
N ALA A 429 3.20 20.88 25.79
CA ALA A 429 2.42 21.79 24.95
C ALA A 429 2.43 21.47 23.45
N LEU A 430 3.39 20.64 22.97
CA LEU A 430 3.66 20.46 21.53
C LEU A 430 2.43 20.04 20.70
N LEU A 431 1.64 19.07 21.17
CA LEU A 431 0.43 18.65 20.45
C LEU A 431 -0.70 19.69 20.54
N ALA A 432 -0.76 20.47 21.62
CA ALA A 432 -1.74 21.55 21.76
C ALA A 432 -1.48 22.69 20.76
N TYR A 433 -0.20 23.02 20.48
CA TYR A 433 0.17 23.93 19.38
C TYR A 433 -0.41 23.46 18.05
N SER A 434 -0.32 22.16 17.75
CA SER A 434 -0.88 21.59 16.51
C SER A 434 -2.39 21.79 16.41
N SER A 435 -3.12 21.68 17.52
CA SER A 435 -4.58 21.86 17.56
C SER A 435 -4.98 23.32 17.34
N ILE A 436 -4.26 24.27 17.94
CA ILE A 436 -4.47 25.71 17.71
C ILE A 436 -4.23 26.06 16.24
N ILE A 437 -3.08 25.64 15.68
CA ILE A 437 -2.73 25.89 14.28
C ILE A 437 -3.76 25.24 13.34
N ASN A 438 -4.18 24.00 13.61
CA ASN A 438 -5.23 23.33 12.84
C ASN A 438 -6.55 24.11 12.88
N ALA A 439 -7.00 24.58 14.05
CA ALA A 439 -8.22 25.35 14.18
C ALA A 439 -8.17 26.66 13.38
N ILE A 440 -7.03 27.38 13.44
CA ILE A 440 -6.80 28.60 12.66
C ILE A 440 -6.86 28.29 11.15
N VAL A 441 -6.14 27.26 10.69
CA VAL A 441 -6.13 26.86 9.27
C VAL A 441 -7.53 26.43 8.79
N GLU A 442 -8.27 25.64 9.58
CA GLU A 442 -9.64 25.24 9.26
C GLU A 442 -10.62 26.42 9.24
N TRP A 443 -10.44 27.39 10.13
CA TRP A 443 -11.25 28.61 10.13
C TRP A 443 -10.97 29.43 8.87
N GLN A 444 -9.69 29.60 8.50
CA GLN A 444 -9.27 30.29 7.28
C GLN A 444 -9.80 29.64 6.00
N ILE A 445 -9.77 28.30 5.91
CA ILE A 445 -10.30 27.56 4.77
C ILE A 445 -11.84 27.75 4.65
N ALA A 446 -12.54 27.83 5.79
CA ALA A 446 -13.99 28.01 5.84
C ALA A 446 -14.42 29.44 5.47
N SER A 447 -13.68 30.48 5.89
CA SER A 447 -14.07 31.90 5.81
C SER A 447 -13.85 32.58 4.44
N ASN A 448 -13.78 31.82 3.34
CA ASN A 448 -13.67 32.34 1.96
C ASN A 448 -12.46 33.27 1.67
N GLY A 449 -11.33 33.05 2.34
CA GLY A 449 -10.03 33.45 1.77
C GLY A 449 -9.59 34.90 1.99
N ARG A 450 -10.22 35.68 2.88
CA ARG A 450 -9.50 36.83 3.46
C ARG A 450 -8.56 36.29 4.53
N PHE A 451 -7.33 36.00 4.14
CA PHE A 451 -6.23 35.83 5.09
C PHE A 451 -6.22 37.04 5.99
N ASP A 452 -6.68 36.88 7.23
CA ASP A 452 -6.37 37.88 8.23
C ASP A 452 -4.87 37.77 8.50
N LYS A 453 -4.10 38.71 7.95
CA LYS A 453 -2.67 38.85 8.22
C LYS A 453 -2.38 38.80 9.72
N LYS A 454 -3.36 39.15 10.58
CA LYS A 454 -3.27 39.08 12.04
C LYS A 454 -3.10 37.68 12.62
N SER A 455 -3.47 36.62 11.89
CA SER A 455 -3.37 35.23 12.37
C SER A 455 -2.05 34.52 12.05
N MET A 456 -1.25 35.03 11.09
CA MET A 456 0.07 34.47 10.75
C MET A 456 1.13 34.67 11.83
N PRO A 457 1.24 35.87 12.47
CA PRO A 457 2.17 36.06 13.58
C PRO A 457 1.97 35.06 14.71
N LEU A 458 0.71 34.71 15.00
CA LEU A 458 0.41 33.69 16.01
C LEU A 458 0.90 32.30 15.59
N ILE A 459 0.68 31.89 14.34
CA ILE A 459 1.20 30.60 13.84
C ILE A 459 2.74 30.59 13.91
N GLU A 460 3.38 31.68 13.51
CA GLU A 460 4.83 31.83 13.58
C GLU A 460 5.36 31.73 15.00
N GLU A 461 4.75 32.46 15.94
CA GLU A 461 5.13 32.41 17.36
C GLU A 461 5.02 30.99 17.93
N LEU A 462 3.92 30.29 17.66
CA LEU A 462 3.72 28.91 18.13
C LEU A 462 4.75 27.95 17.51
N LEU A 463 5.08 28.09 16.22
CA LEU A 463 6.07 27.25 15.55
C LEU A 463 7.50 27.55 16.00
N VAL A 464 7.84 28.81 16.27
CA VAL A 464 9.13 29.19 16.86
C VAL A 464 9.28 28.60 18.26
N LYS A 465 8.25 28.70 19.11
CA LYS A 465 8.23 28.07 20.44
C LYS A 465 8.39 26.54 20.33
N ALA A 466 7.66 25.90 19.42
CA ALA A 466 7.76 24.47 19.20
C ALA A 466 9.16 24.04 18.72
N HIS A 467 9.76 24.80 17.78
CA HIS A 467 11.09 24.51 17.25
C HIS A 467 12.16 24.58 18.33
N LYS A 468 12.10 25.60 19.21
CA LYS A 468 13.02 25.73 20.35
C LYS A 468 12.97 24.52 21.29
N GLN A 469 11.80 23.89 21.43
CA GLN A 469 11.61 22.73 22.32
C GLN A 469 11.92 21.39 21.65
N ASP A 470 11.82 21.30 20.32
CA ASP A 470 12.07 20.09 19.53
C ASP A 470 12.86 20.46 18.26
N ILE A 471 14.15 20.79 18.45
CA ILE A 471 15.04 21.28 17.39
C ILE A 471 15.23 20.22 16.29
N SER A 472 15.26 18.95 16.65
CA SER A 472 15.43 17.81 15.75
C SER A 472 14.15 17.38 15.03
N HIS A 473 13.04 18.06 15.28
CA HIS A 473 11.73 17.79 14.69
C HIS A 473 11.26 16.34 14.80
N THR A 474 11.43 15.75 15.99
CA THR A 474 11.07 14.36 16.29
C THR A 474 9.59 14.20 16.63
N SER A 475 8.95 15.26 17.13
CA SER A 475 7.55 15.28 17.53
C SER A 475 6.61 15.03 16.34
N ALA A 476 5.48 14.37 16.63
CA ALA A 476 4.40 14.17 15.66
C ALA A 476 3.81 15.50 15.15
N LEU A 477 3.97 16.59 15.90
CA LEU A 477 3.60 17.96 15.51
C LEU A 477 4.04 18.28 14.07
N TRP A 478 5.30 18.06 13.72
CA TRP A 478 5.85 18.45 12.42
C TRP A 478 5.19 17.72 11.25
N SER A 479 4.81 16.46 11.45
CA SER A 479 4.07 15.69 10.44
C SER A 479 2.62 16.18 10.26
N ILE A 480 2.01 16.70 11.33
CA ILE A 480 0.70 17.36 11.31
C ILE A 480 0.81 18.70 10.58
N ILE A 481 1.80 19.53 10.92
CA ILE A 481 2.06 20.83 10.28
C ILE A 481 2.28 20.67 8.76
N ALA A 482 3.09 19.69 8.35
CA ALA A 482 3.28 19.36 6.93
C ALA A 482 1.95 19.06 6.22
N SER A 483 1.08 18.26 6.86
CA SER A 483 -0.24 17.91 6.30
C SER A 483 -1.16 19.13 6.20
N LEU A 484 -1.16 20.00 7.22
CA LEU A 484 -1.98 21.21 7.27
C LEU A 484 -1.52 22.24 6.24
N TYR A 485 -0.21 22.42 6.08
CA TYR A 485 0.36 23.30 5.08
C TYR A 485 -0.06 22.89 3.67
N ILE A 486 0.12 21.62 3.30
CA ILE A 486 -0.31 21.14 1.98
C ILE A 486 -1.83 21.28 1.83
N LYS A 487 -2.61 20.87 2.83
CA LYS A 487 -4.08 21.00 2.81
C LYS A 487 -4.52 22.44 2.52
N ARG A 488 -3.88 23.42 3.15
CA ARG A 488 -4.13 24.85 2.92
C ARG A 488 -3.70 25.25 1.51
N LEU A 489 -2.50 24.86 1.07
CA LEU A 489 -1.94 25.21 -0.23
C LEU A 489 -2.84 24.75 -1.39
N VAL A 490 -3.24 23.47 -1.37
CA VAL A 490 -3.98 22.86 -2.49
C VAL A 490 -5.49 23.06 -2.42
N HIS A 491 -6.01 23.79 -1.43
CA HIS A 491 -7.45 23.93 -1.28
C HIS A 491 -8.08 24.55 -2.53
N HIS A 492 -9.10 23.88 -3.11
CA HIS A 492 -9.72 24.26 -4.38
C HIS A 492 -10.21 25.72 -4.51
N LYS A 493 -10.53 26.39 -3.39
CA LYS A 493 -10.88 27.82 -3.41
C LYS A 493 -9.71 28.74 -3.78
N ASN A 494 -8.47 28.26 -3.70
CA ASN A 494 -7.28 28.98 -4.14
C ASN A 494 -7.10 28.93 -5.67
N PHE A 495 -7.91 28.14 -6.38
CA PHE A 495 -7.83 28.04 -7.83
C PHE A 495 -8.55 29.25 -8.45
N ARG A 496 -7.79 30.12 -9.13
CA ARG A 496 -8.38 31.29 -9.79
C ARG A 496 -9.08 30.83 -11.06
N LYS A 497 -10.38 31.11 -11.17
CA LYS A 497 -11.12 30.95 -12.43
C LYS A 497 -10.84 32.18 -13.30
N TYR A 498 -10.09 32.01 -14.38
CA TYR A 498 -10.04 33.02 -15.43
C TYR A 498 -11.34 32.94 -16.27
N LYS A 499 -11.71 34.02 -16.95
CA LYS A 499 -12.87 34.05 -17.87
C LYS A 499 -12.69 33.06 -19.04
N SER A 500 -11.47 32.63 -19.33
CA SER A 500 -11.13 31.50 -20.21
C SER A 500 -11.13 30.18 -19.43
N ALA A 501 -11.53 29.07 -20.06
CA ALA A 501 -11.74 27.73 -19.49
C ALA A 501 -10.58 27.09 -18.65
N ASN A 502 -9.43 27.75 -18.49
CA ASN A 502 -8.30 27.27 -17.70
C ASN A 502 -8.29 27.87 -16.29
N THR A 503 -8.60 27.04 -15.30
CA THR A 503 -8.41 27.34 -13.87
C THR A 503 -6.92 27.36 -13.52
N ASP A 504 -6.44 28.40 -12.83
CA ASP A 504 -5.07 28.44 -12.31
C ASP A 504 -4.91 27.39 -11.20
N THR A 505 -4.09 26.39 -11.46
CA THR A 505 -3.83 25.26 -10.56
C THR A 505 -2.37 25.15 -10.14
N THR A 506 -1.58 26.22 -10.30
CA THR A 506 -0.14 26.26 -9.97
C THR A 506 0.19 25.79 -8.55
N ASN A 507 -0.70 26.01 -7.59
CA ASN A 507 -0.55 25.49 -6.21
C ASN A 507 -0.48 23.97 -6.14
N LEU A 508 -1.10 23.22 -7.06
CA LEU A 508 -0.98 21.77 -7.15
C LEU A 508 0.41 21.36 -7.66
N ASP A 509 0.95 22.07 -8.65
CA ASP A 509 2.31 21.82 -9.15
C ASP A 509 3.36 22.13 -8.07
N LEU A 510 3.17 23.22 -7.31
CA LEU A 510 4.00 23.56 -6.16
C LEU A 510 3.91 22.48 -5.06
N ALA A 511 2.71 22.00 -4.73
CA ALA A 511 2.55 20.94 -3.74
C ALA A 511 3.25 19.63 -4.16
N LYS A 512 3.16 19.28 -5.46
CA LYS A 512 3.90 18.15 -6.03
C LYS A 512 5.42 18.36 -5.92
N LEU A 513 5.92 19.54 -6.24
CA LEU A 513 7.35 19.87 -6.13
C LEU A 513 7.84 19.76 -4.68
N ILE A 514 7.11 20.37 -3.73
CA ILE A 514 7.45 20.33 -2.30
C ILE A 514 7.46 18.89 -1.80
N PHE A 515 6.47 18.07 -2.17
CA PHE A 515 6.43 16.66 -1.81
C PHE A 515 7.65 15.89 -2.33
N LEU A 516 7.95 16.01 -3.63
CA LEU A 516 9.08 15.31 -4.25
C LEU A 516 10.43 15.74 -3.71
N LYS A 517 10.58 17.02 -3.31
CA LYS A 517 11.78 17.48 -2.60
C LYS A 517 11.84 16.88 -1.21
N SER A 518 10.77 17.04 -0.42
CA SER A 518 10.70 16.57 0.96
C SER A 518 10.95 15.06 1.09
N ASP A 519 10.55 14.27 0.10
CA ASP A 519 10.76 12.82 0.08
C ASP A 519 12.23 12.41 -0.09
N LYS A 520 13.06 13.29 -0.69
CA LYS A 520 14.48 13.02 -0.96
C LYS A 520 15.40 13.49 0.16
N TYR A 521 14.96 14.43 0.99
CA TYR A 521 15.78 15.06 2.01
C TYR A 521 15.46 14.51 3.41
N ASN A 522 16.46 13.89 4.04
CA ASN A 522 16.24 13.09 5.24
C ASN A 522 16.62 13.76 6.57
N ARG A 523 17.19 14.98 6.60
CA ARG A 523 17.82 15.46 7.85
C ARG A 523 17.53 16.85 8.40
N ILE A 524 16.92 17.81 7.68
CA ILE A 524 16.39 19.04 8.32
C ILE A 524 15.17 19.50 7.51
N CYS A 525 14.01 19.64 8.16
CA CYS A 525 12.81 20.21 7.55
C CYS A 525 12.58 21.65 8.03
N ASP A 526 11.85 22.43 7.25
CA ASP A 526 11.47 23.78 7.61
C ASP A 526 10.47 23.76 8.77
N TYR A 527 10.79 24.52 9.82
CA TYR A 527 9.91 24.62 10.99
C TYR A 527 8.69 25.52 10.73
N ASN A 528 8.78 26.49 9.80
CA ASN A 528 7.66 27.37 9.45
C ASN A 528 7.42 27.45 7.94
N PRO A 529 6.73 26.44 7.35
CA PRO A 529 6.41 26.46 5.93
C PRO A 529 5.40 27.56 5.54
N PHE A 530 4.69 28.17 6.51
CA PHE A 530 3.67 29.18 6.24
C PHE A 530 4.24 30.59 5.99
N ALA A 531 5.45 30.88 6.47
CA ALA A 531 6.10 32.19 6.35
C ALA A 531 7.30 32.19 5.36
N HIS A 532 7.56 31.07 4.68
CA HIS A 532 8.74 30.91 3.85
C HIS A 532 8.70 31.83 2.60
N SER A 533 9.74 32.67 2.42
CA SER A 533 9.83 33.67 1.34
C SER A 533 9.91 33.06 -0.07
N SER A 534 10.47 31.86 -0.19
CA SER A 534 10.57 31.09 -1.43
C SER A 534 9.87 29.73 -1.31
N PRO A 535 8.54 29.65 -1.51
CA PRO A 535 7.76 28.42 -1.26
C PRO A 535 8.26 27.17 -1.99
N GLN A 536 8.91 27.35 -3.14
CA GLN A 536 9.51 26.27 -3.93
C GLN A 536 10.67 25.54 -3.22
N ASN A 537 11.25 26.10 -2.17
CA ASN A 537 12.38 25.53 -1.44
C ASN A 537 12.00 24.83 -0.14
N ILE A 538 10.70 24.80 0.19
CA ILE A 538 10.21 24.19 1.43
C ILE A 538 10.49 22.68 1.44
N ILE A 539 11.03 22.19 2.55
CA ILE A 539 11.24 20.79 2.91
C ILE A 539 10.34 20.48 4.12
N LEU A 540 9.38 19.58 3.94
CA LEU A 540 8.43 19.17 4.97
C LEU A 540 8.85 17.86 5.63
N LYS A 541 8.49 17.66 6.90
CA LYS A 541 8.64 16.37 7.58
C LYS A 541 7.67 15.33 7.00
N LEU A 542 8.18 14.40 6.20
CA LEU A 542 7.40 13.26 5.70
C LEU A 542 7.71 11.99 6.50
N ASN A 543 6.67 11.19 6.75
CA ASN A 543 6.73 9.85 7.33
C ASN A 543 5.61 8.98 6.74
N ASN A 544 5.63 7.68 7.03
CA ASN A 544 4.63 6.74 6.50
C ASN A 544 3.18 7.12 6.86
N LYS A 545 2.96 7.82 7.98
CA LYS A 545 1.62 8.21 8.45
C LYS A 545 1.05 9.41 7.68
N ASN A 546 1.87 10.42 7.39
CA ASN A 546 1.39 11.66 6.74
C ASN A 546 1.56 11.66 5.22
N ARG A 547 2.42 10.81 4.64
CA ARG A 547 2.60 10.68 3.18
C ARG A 547 1.26 10.43 2.47
N ILE A 548 0.51 9.41 2.91
CA ILE A 548 -0.78 9.06 2.32
C ILE A 548 -1.80 10.20 2.51
N ILE A 549 -1.82 10.85 3.68
CA ILE A 549 -2.74 11.96 3.98
C ILE A 549 -2.48 13.14 3.03
N ILE A 550 -1.21 13.51 2.84
CA ILE A 550 -0.77 14.58 1.96
C ILE A 550 -1.17 14.27 0.50
N LEU A 551 -0.81 13.09 0.01
CA LEU A 551 -1.14 12.67 -1.36
C LEU A 551 -2.65 12.63 -1.61
N LYS A 552 -3.45 12.15 -0.66
CA LYS A 552 -4.93 12.18 -0.75
C LYS A 552 -5.48 13.60 -0.80
N ASN A 553 -4.96 14.52 0.02
CA ASN A 553 -5.36 15.93 -0.03
C ASN A 553 -5.04 16.58 -1.39
N ILE A 554 -3.85 16.30 -1.95
CA ILE A 554 -3.47 16.79 -3.28
C ILE A 554 -4.41 16.19 -4.34
N ALA A 555 -4.62 14.88 -4.33
CA ALA A 555 -5.48 14.16 -5.29
C ALA A 555 -6.94 14.66 -5.27
N LEU A 556 -7.53 14.83 -4.09
CA LEU A 556 -8.89 15.36 -3.93
C LEU A 556 -9.06 16.74 -4.56
N ASN A 557 -8.08 17.62 -4.36
CA ASN A 557 -8.15 18.96 -4.94
C ASN A 557 -7.72 18.98 -6.41
N ALA A 558 -6.87 18.05 -6.87
CA ALA A 558 -6.55 17.89 -8.29
C ALA A 558 -7.78 17.51 -9.12
N ILE A 559 -8.66 16.64 -8.60
CA ILE A 559 -9.95 16.35 -9.24
C ILE A 559 -10.79 17.62 -9.37
N LYS A 560 -10.90 18.42 -8.29
CA LYS A 560 -11.64 19.69 -8.31
C LYS A 560 -11.03 20.75 -9.23
N GLY A 561 -9.72 20.70 -9.43
CA GLY A 561 -8.97 21.56 -10.37
C GLY A 561 -8.86 20.99 -11.78
N HIS A 562 -9.53 19.87 -12.08
CA HIS A 562 -9.47 19.18 -13.37
C HIS A 562 -8.05 18.76 -13.84
N ARG A 563 -7.13 18.53 -12.90
CA ARG A 563 -5.73 18.11 -13.16
C ARG A 563 -5.58 16.59 -13.06
N LYS A 564 -5.95 15.88 -14.13
CA LYS A 564 -5.86 14.41 -14.21
C LYS A 564 -4.42 13.91 -14.02
N ASP A 565 -3.43 14.62 -14.56
CA ASP A 565 -2.01 14.30 -14.46
C ASP A 565 -1.51 14.25 -13.01
N ILE A 566 -1.88 15.24 -12.18
CA ILE A 566 -1.50 15.29 -10.76
C ILE A 566 -2.26 14.23 -9.97
N PHE A 567 -3.54 14.02 -10.26
CA PHE A 567 -4.32 12.95 -9.64
C PHE A 567 -3.69 11.57 -9.87
N LEU A 568 -3.34 11.25 -11.12
CA LEU A 568 -2.69 9.97 -11.47
C LEU A 568 -1.31 9.84 -10.82
N TRP A 569 -0.53 10.92 -10.79
CA TRP A 569 0.74 10.93 -10.07
C TRP A 569 0.55 10.61 -8.58
N CYS A 570 -0.43 11.23 -7.90
CA CYS A 570 -0.72 10.90 -6.50
C CYS A 570 -1.12 9.44 -6.32
N CYS A 571 -1.97 8.89 -7.20
CA CYS A 571 -2.37 7.48 -7.15
C CYS A 571 -1.16 6.55 -7.33
N ALA A 572 -0.25 6.87 -8.25
CA ALA A 572 0.99 6.12 -8.43
C ALA A 572 1.87 6.18 -7.18
N GLU A 573 2.07 7.36 -6.57
CA GLU A 573 2.85 7.48 -5.33
C GLU A 573 2.22 6.72 -4.15
N ILE A 574 0.89 6.75 -4.02
CA ILE A 574 0.17 5.97 -3.01
C ILE A 574 0.33 4.46 -3.27
N TYR A 575 0.32 4.03 -4.54
CA TYR A 575 0.59 2.65 -4.92
C TYR A 575 2.00 2.18 -4.57
N HIS A 576 3.02 3.01 -4.85
CA HIS A 576 4.40 2.72 -4.42
C HIS A 576 4.55 2.64 -2.90
N SER A 577 3.65 3.30 -2.16
CA SER A 577 3.59 3.24 -0.70
C SER A 577 2.91 1.97 -0.16
N GLY A 578 2.44 1.06 -1.02
CA GLY A 578 1.87 -0.24 -0.65
C GLY A 578 0.35 -0.34 -0.70
N VAL A 579 -0.37 0.66 -1.21
CA VAL A 579 -1.84 0.60 -1.38
C VAL A 579 -2.17 0.00 -2.74
N THR A 580 -3.06 -0.99 -2.82
CA THR A 580 -3.40 -1.62 -4.11
C THR A 580 -4.32 -0.74 -4.95
N THR A 581 -4.43 -1.02 -6.25
CA THR A 581 -5.36 -0.32 -7.14
C THR A 581 -6.82 -0.52 -6.71
N GLU A 582 -7.16 -1.72 -6.25
CA GLU A 582 -8.49 -2.05 -5.72
C GLU A 582 -8.83 -1.22 -4.48
N GLU A 583 -7.88 -1.04 -3.57
CA GLU A 583 -8.05 -0.22 -2.37
C GLU A 583 -8.17 1.27 -2.69
N LEU A 584 -7.39 1.75 -3.67
CA LEU A 584 -7.52 3.11 -4.17
C LEU A 584 -8.91 3.33 -4.76
N LEU A 585 -9.38 2.40 -5.61
CA LEU A 585 -10.73 2.45 -6.17
C LEU A 585 -11.78 2.47 -5.05
N LEU A 586 -11.67 1.57 -4.08
CA LEU A 586 -12.58 1.47 -2.94
C LEU A 586 -12.66 2.78 -2.15
N ASP A 587 -11.51 3.37 -1.81
CA ASP A 587 -11.45 4.61 -1.04
C ASP A 587 -12.01 5.80 -1.84
N TRP A 588 -11.71 5.88 -3.14
CA TRP A 588 -12.23 6.94 -4.00
C TRP A 588 -13.74 6.81 -4.21
N HIS A 589 -14.27 5.61 -4.46
CA HIS A 589 -15.71 5.40 -4.60
C HIS A 589 -16.46 5.72 -3.30
N LYS A 590 -15.99 5.27 -2.12
CA LYS A 590 -16.59 5.69 -0.84
C LYS A 590 -16.48 7.20 -0.58
N THR A 591 -15.47 7.86 -1.14
CA THR A 591 -15.28 9.31 -1.00
C THR A 591 -16.23 10.11 -1.90
N PHE A 592 -16.46 9.68 -3.13
CA PHE A 592 -17.23 10.44 -4.12
C PHE A 592 -18.68 9.98 -4.32
N ASN A 593 -19.00 8.72 -4.00
CA ASN A 593 -20.34 8.16 -4.19
C ASN A 593 -21.01 7.87 -2.84
N TYR A 594 -22.06 8.62 -2.53
CA TYR A 594 -22.84 8.43 -1.31
C TYR A 594 -23.53 7.06 -1.26
N LYS A 595 -24.09 6.58 -2.40
CA LYS A 595 -24.74 5.26 -2.48
C LYS A 595 -23.76 4.16 -2.08
N PHE A 596 -22.53 4.25 -2.59
CA PHE A 596 -21.46 3.33 -2.26
C PHE A 596 -20.97 3.45 -0.80
N ARG A 597 -21.04 4.66 -0.22
CA ARG A 597 -20.71 4.88 1.20
C ARG A 597 -21.71 4.21 2.15
N SER A 598 -23.01 4.23 1.81
CA SER A 598 -24.07 3.62 2.63
C SER A 598 -24.14 2.09 2.54
N MET A 599 -23.46 1.49 1.56
CA MET A 599 -23.46 0.03 1.37
C MET A 599 -22.67 -0.71 2.46
N ARG A 600 -23.14 -1.91 2.79
CA ARG A 600 -22.54 -2.83 3.76
C ARG A 600 -22.25 -4.17 3.09
N PRO A 601 -21.18 -4.27 2.28
CA PRO A 601 -20.81 -5.54 1.67
C PRO A 601 -20.48 -6.57 2.76
N THR A 602 -20.98 -7.79 2.57
CA THR A 602 -20.80 -8.93 3.47
C THR A 602 -19.63 -9.82 3.09
N SER A 603 -19.13 -9.69 1.85
CA SER A 603 -17.97 -10.43 1.33
C SER A 603 -17.17 -9.59 0.32
N GLN A 604 -15.96 -10.04 -0.01
CA GLN A 604 -15.14 -9.43 -1.07
C GLN A 604 -15.84 -9.46 -2.43
N LYS A 605 -16.50 -10.57 -2.78
CA LYS A 605 -17.24 -10.72 -4.04
C LYS A 605 -18.38 -9.71 -4.14
N ASP A 606 -19.09 -9.47 -3.04
CA ASP A 606 -20.14 -8.45 -2.99
C ASP A 606 -19.52 -7.06 -3.22
N MET A 607 -18.38 -6.78 -2.61
CA MET A 607 -17.66 -5.52 -2.80
C MET A 607 -17.22 -5.29 -4.25
N GLU A 608 -16.71 -6.32 -4.92
CA GLU A 608 -16.29 -6.28 -6.33
C GLU A 608 -17.47 -6.09 -7.29
N ASN A 609 -18.57 -6.80 -7.06
CA ASN A 609 -19.81 -6.65 -7.84
C ASN A 609 -20.36 -5.23 -7.71
N GLU A 610 -20.35 -4.67 -6.51
CA GLU A 610 -20.80 -3.30 -6.25
C GLU A 610 -19.89 -2.24 -6.87
N LEU A 611 -18.57 -2.45 -6.86
CA LEU A 611 -17.62 -1.58 -7.56
C LEU A 611 -17.87 -1.57 -9.07
N THR A 612 -18.29 -2.69 -9.63
CA THR A 612 -18.61 -2.84 -11.06
C THR A 612 -19.93 -2.15 -11.41
N ASN A 613 -20.97 -2.34 -10.60
CA ASN A 613 -22.33 -1.87 -10.89
C ASN A 613 -22.53 -0.39 -10.51
N ASN A 614 -21.96 0.04 -9.39
CA ASN A 614 -22.21 1.35 -8.77
C ASN A 614 -20.96 2.25 -8.73
N GLY A 615 -19.84 1.81 -9.31
CA GLY A 615 -18.62 2.60 -9.41
C GLY A 615 -18.70 3.76 -10.42
N LEU A 616 -18.07 4.88 -10.08
CA LEU A 616 -17.85 6.00 -10.99
C LEU A 616 -16.94 5.62 -12.17
N LYS A 617 -17.49 5.62 -13.39
CA LYS A 617 -16.79 5.25 -14.64
C LYS A 617 -15.47 6.01 -14.86
N PHE A 618 -15.40 7.29 -14.52
CA PHE A 618 -14.17 8.08 -14.72
C PHE A 618 -13.00 7.61 -13.83
N LEU A 619 -13.27 7.13 -12.61
CA LEU A 619 -12.25 6.57 -11.72
C LEU A 619 -11.78 5.22 -12.23
N ASN A 620 -12.72 4.37 -12.65
CA ASN A 620 -12.43 3.05 -13.22
C ASN A 620 -11.59 3.18 -14.50
N ASN A 621 -11.82 4.21 -15.32
CA ASN A 621 -11.03 4.47 -16.54
C ASN A 621 -9.71 5.21 -16.27
N ALA A 622 -9.57 5.88 -15.13
CA ALA A 622 -8.33 6.58 -14.76
C ALA A 622 -7.28 5.64 -14.15
N LEU A 623 -7.72 4.55 -13.51
CA LEU A 623 -6.86 3.61 -12.78
C LEU A 623 -6.70 2.23 -13.46
N LYS A 624 -7.25 2.06 -14.66
CA LYS A 624 -6.86 1.02 -15.62
C LYS A 624 -5.55 1.42 -16.29
#